data_AF-A0A2X3BQQ6-F1
#
_entry.id   AF-A0A2X3BQQ6-F1
#
_cell.length_a   1.000
_cell.length_b   1.000
_cell.length_c   1.000
_cell.angle_alpha   90.00
_cell.angle_beta   90.00
_cell.angle_gamma   90.00
#
_symmetry.space_group_name_H-M   'P 1'
#
loop_
_entity.id
_entity.type
_entity.pdbx_description
1 polymer ?
#
loop_
_entity_poly.entity_id
_entity_poly.type
_entity_poly.pdbx_seq_one_letter_code
_entity_poly.pdbx_strand_id
1 'polypeptide(L)'
;MGTNDWIDKDYYAVLGVSKDVTDKDLKKAYRKLARQYHPDQNPGDKAAEEKFKEIGEAYSVLSDSEQRQKYDALRAMVSGGPRFQAGGPATVLPPILRTCFRQCSLAVTALVVALTVVPVRI
;
A
#
# COMPACT_ATOMS: atom_id res chain seq x y z
N MET A 1 -6.79 9.47 -23.71
CA MET A 1 -6.19 9.09 -22.42
C MET A 1 -5.49 7.76 -22.62
N GLY A 2 -4.18 7.71 -22.42
CA GLY A 2 -3.48 6.44 -22.34
C GLY A 2 -3.84 5.77 -21.02
N THR A 3 -3.96 4.45 -21.00
CA THR A 3 -4.25 3.69 -19.78
C THR A 3 -3.22 3.88 -18.67
N ASN A 4 -2.05 4.44 -18.99
CA ASN A 4 -0.91 4.58 -18.08
C ASN A 4 -0.93 5.91 -17.29
N ASP A 5 -1.59 6.94 -17.82
CA ASP A 5 -1.57 8.30 -17.25
C ASP A 5 -2.13 8.37 -15.81
N TRP A 6 -3.00 7.42 -15.48
CA TRP A 6 -3.64 7.29 -14.18
C TRP A 6 -2.67 6.87 -13.06
N ILE A 7 -1.71 6.00 -13.37
CA ILE A 7 -0.80 5.44 -12.37
C ILE A 7 0.43 6.34 -12.19
N ASP A 8 0.88 6.95 -13.28
CA ASP A 8 2.11 7.74 -13.29
C ASP A 8 1.94 9.13 -12.67
N LYS A 9 0.73 9.72 -12.72
CA LYS A 9 0.44 11.04 -12.15
C LYS A 9 -0.19 10.96 -10.76
N ASP A 10 0.42 11.66 -9.80
CA ASP A 10 -0.18 11.88 -8.48
C ASP A 10 -1.10 13.13 -8.51
N TYR A 11 -2.40 12.90 -8.74
CA TYR A 11 -3.40 13.96 -8.86
C TYR A 11 -3.58 14.79 -7.58
N TYR A 12 -3.35 14.18 -6.41
CA TYR A 12 -3.41 14.87 -5.14
C TYR A 12 -2.23 15.85 -5.00
N ALA A 13 -1.04 15.45 -5.44
CA ALA A 13 0.14 16.30 -5.46
C ALA A 13 0.02 17.46 -6.46
N VAL A 14 -0.54 17.23 -7.65
CA VAL A 14 -0.76 18.28 -8.67
C VAL A 14 -1.66 19.41 -8.15
N LEU A 15 -2.71 19.05 -7.42
CA LEU A 15 -3.62 20.03 -6.81
C LEU A 15 -3.10 20.59 -5.47
N GLY A 16 -2.06 19.97 -4.89
CA GLY A 16 -1.52 20.33 -3.58
C GLY A 16 -2.47 20.05 -2.42
N VAL A 17 -3.30 19.02 -2.55
CA VAL A 17 -4.33 18.64 -1.57
C VAL A 17 -4.02 17.28 -0.94
N SER A 18 -4.51 17.05 0.28
CA SER A 18 -4.41 15.73 0.93
C SER A 18 -5.44 14.75 0.36
N LYS A 19 -5.19 13.44 0.53
CA LYS A 19 -6.12 12.36 0.20
C LYS A 19 -7.47 12.45 0.93
N ASP A 20 -7.49 13.10 2.10
CA ASP A 20 -8.68 13.28 2.95
C ASP A 20 -9.45 14.57 2.61
N VAL A 21 -9.16 15.21 1.47
CA VAL A 21 -9.78 16.49 1.08
C VAL A 21 -11.28 16.34 0.84
N THR A 22 -12.04 17.33 1.31
CA THR A 22 -13.47 17.47 1.04
C THR A 22 -13.71 18.04 -0.36
N ASP A 23 -14.83 17.72 -1.00
CA ASP A 23 -15.16 18.20 -2.35
C ASP A 23 -15.19 19.75 -2.43
N LYS A 24 -15.57 20.39 -1.31
CA LYS A 24 -15.57 21.85 -1.19
C LYS A 24 -14.16 22.42 -1.29
N ASP A 25 -13.19 21.80 -0.63
CA ASP A 25 -11.81 22.27 -0.63
C ASP A 25 -11.08 21.89 -1.92
N LEU A 26 -11.41 20.75 -2.52
CA LEU A 26 -10.97 20.37 -3.86
C LEU A 26 -11.37 21.43 -4.89
N LYS A 27 -12.64 21.84 -4.89
CA LYS A 27 -13.14 22.90 -5.78
C LYS A 27 -12.50 24.25 -5.53
N LYS A 28 -12.19 24.60 -4.27
CA LYS A 28 -11.46 25.84 -3.93
C LYS A 28 -10.02 25.80 -4.46
N ALA A 29 -9.31 24.69 -4.28
CA ALA A 29 -7.94 24.51 -4.75
C ALA A 29 -7.86 24.64 -6.27
N TYR A 30 -8.75 23.93 -6.99
CA TYR A 30 -8.87 24.03 -8.45
C TYR A 30 -9.08 25.47 -8.91
N ARG A 31 -10.03 26.21 -8.29
CA ARG A 31 -10.29 27.61 -8.63
C ARG A 31 -9.11 28.56 -8.35
N LYS A 32 -8.25 28.23 -7.38
CA LYS A 32 -7.05 29.03 -7.08
C LYS A 32 -6.00 28.81 -8.16
N LEU A 33 -5.73 27.55 -8.49
CA LEU A 33 -4.75 27.15 -9.49
C LEU A 33 -5.15 27.58 -10.90
N ALA A 34 -6.43 27.45 -11.27
CA ALA A 34 -6.95 27.86 -12.58
C ALA A 34 -6.77 29.36 -12.84
N ARG A 35 -6.82 30.21 -11.80
CA ARG A 35 -6.52 31.64 -11.92
C ARG A 35 -5.01 31.88 -12.09
N GLN A 36 -4.19 31.18 -11.32
CA GLN A 36 -2.73 31.32 -11.36
C GLN A 36 -2.12 30.89 -12.70
N TYR A 37 -2.63 29.82 -13.32
CA TYR A 37 -2.13 29.28 -14.58
C TYR A 37 -3.01 29.62 -15.78
N HIS A 38 -3.87 30.64 -15.66
CA HIS A 38 -4.72 31.05 -16.77
C HIS A 38 -3.87 31.59 -17.94
N PRO A 39 -4.16 31.25 -19.20
CA PRO A 39 -3.38 31.71 -20.36
C PRO A 39 -3.42 33.24 -20.55
N ASP A 40 -4.46 33.91 -20.06
CA ASP A 40 -4.56 35.38 -20.05
C ASP A 40 -3.54 36.04 -19.10
N GLN A 41 -3.21 35.39 -17.97
CA GLN A 41 -2.27 35.93 -16.99
C GLN A 41 -0.82 35.55 -17.28
N ASN A 42 -0.58 34.43 -17.98
CA ASN A 42 0.75 33.97 -18.38
C ASN A 42 0.83 33.78 -19.90
N PRO A 43 0.79 34.85 -20.69
CA PRO A 43 0.87 34.75 -22.13
C PRO A 43 2.23 34.18 -22.56
N GLY A 44 2.20 33.07 -23.29
CA GLY A 44 3.39 32.46 -23.90
C GLY A 44 4.20 31.52 -23.01
N ASP A 45 3.74 31.23 -21.79
CA ASP A 45 4.44 30.32 -20.88
C ASP A 45 3.95 28.87 -21.06
N LYS A 46 4.75 28.05 -21.75
CA LYS A 46 4.43 26.64 -22.02
C LYS A 46 4.30 25.81 -20.75
N ALA A 47 5.06 26.16 -19.70
CA ALA A 47 5.01 25.43 -18.43
C ALA A 47 3.68 25.68 -17.69
N ALA A 48 3.10 26.88 -17.81
CA ALA A 48 1.79 27.19 -17.26
C ALA A 48 0.68 26.43 -18.00
N GLU A 49 0.80 26.30 -19.33
CA GLU A 49 -0.13 25.55 -20.16
C GLU A 49 -0.13 24.05 -19.81
N GLU A 50 1.05 23.44 -19.65
CA GLU A 50 1.19 22.04 -19.25
C GLU A 50 0.57 21.78 -17.89
N LYS A 51 0.88 22.61 -16.89
CA LYS A 51 0.28 22.51 -15.55
C LYS A 51 -1.24 22.67 -15.59
N PHE A 52 -1.75 23.59 -16.40
CA PHE A 52 -3.19 23.80 -16.54
C PHE A 52 -3.91 22.54 -17.06
N LYS A 53 -3.30 21.84 -18.03
CA LYS A 53 -3.80 20.56 -18.54
C LYS A 53 -3.83 19.51 -17.44
N GLU A 54 -2.73 19.36 -16.70
CA GLU A 54 -2.64 18.42 -15.57
C GLU A 54 -3.66 18.69 -14.47
N ILE A 55 -3.86 19.96 -14.11
CA ILE A 55 -4.84 20.39 -13.09
C ILE A 55 -6.27 20.05 -13.53
N GLY A 56 -6.59 20.26 -14.82
CA GLY A 56 -7.91 19.93 -15.39
C GLY A 56 -8.19 18.43 -15.36
N GLU A 57 -7.21 17.62 -15.77
CA GLU A 57 -7.29 16.15 -15.71
C GLU A 57 -7.48 15.65 -14.28
N ALA A 58 -6.67 16.14 -13.34
CA ALA A 58 -6.74 15.78 -11.92
C ALA A 58 -8.13 16.06 -11.32
N TYR A 59 -8.68 17.24 -11.59
CA TYR A 59 -10.01 17.61 -11.10
C TYR A 59 -11.11 16.75 -11.70
N SER A 60 -11.03 16.41 -12.99
CA SER A 60 -12.03 15.55 -13.65
C SER A 60 -12.17 14.21 -12.95
N VAL A 61 -11.04 13.58 -12.59
CA VAL A 61 -11.00 12.27 -11.90
C VAL A 61 -11.44 12.36 -10.44
N LEU A 62 -10.97 13.38 -9.72
CA LEU A 62 -11.26 13.50 -8.27
C LEU A 62 -12.65 14.07 -7.98
N SER A 63 -13.30 14.72 -8.95
CA SER A 63 -14.64 15.30 -8.77
C SER A 63 -15.76 14.27 -8.73
N ASP A 64 -15.55 13.10 -9.34
CA ASP A 64 -16.51 12.00 -9.35
C ASP A 64 -16.12 10.95 -8.31
N SER A 65 -17.06 10.66 -7.40
CA SER A 65 -16.89 9.65 -6.35
C SER A 65 -16.55 8.26 -6.90
N GLU A 66 -17.08 7.87 -8.06
CA GLU A 66 -16.82 6.55 -8.65
C GLU A 66 -15.38 6.47 -9.19
N GLN A 67 -14.93 7.52 -9.87
CA GLN A 67 -13.57 7.61 -10.39
C GLN A 67 -12.54 7.70 -9.27
N ARG A 68 -12.83 8.42 -8.19
CA ARG A 68 -11.99 8.46 -6.99
C ARG A 68 -11.82 7.08 -6.35
N GLN A 69 -12.91 6.32 -6.20
CA GLN A 69 -12.85 4.96 -5.66
C GLN A 69 -12.00 4.03 -6.54
N LYS A 70 -12.20 4.08 -7.86
CA LYS A 70 -11.36 3.34 -8.80
C LYS A 70 -9.89 3.76 -8.65
N TYR A 71 -9.62 5.05 -8.46
CA TYR A 71 -8.26 5.59 -8.38
C TYR A 71 -7.53 5.06 -7.15
N ASP A 72 -8.21 5.15 -6.01
CA ASP A 72 -7.70 4.65 -4.74
C ASP A 72 -7.54 3.12 -4.77
N ALA A 73 -8.45 2.38 -5.42
CA ALA A 73 -8.35 0.93 -5.59
C ALA A 73 -7.16 0.50 -6.46
N LEU A 74 -6.94 1.16 -7.61
CA LEU A 74 -5.79 0.91 -8.46
C LEU A 74 -4.48 1.29 -7.76
N ARG A 75 -4.46 2.41 -7.04
CA ARG A 75 -3.29 2.83 -6.26
C ARG A 75 -3.01 1.86 -5.11
N ALA A 76 -4.02 1.31 -4.44
CA ALA A 76 -3.86 0.27 -3.43
C ALA A 76 -3.31 -1.04 -4.02
N MET A 77 -3.71 -1.40 -5.25
CA MET A 77 -3.18 -2.56 -5.97
C MET A 77 -1.71 -2.36 -6.39
N VAL A 78 -1.37 -1.18 -6.92
CA VAL A 78 -0.02 -0.84 -7.38
C VAL A 78 0.94 -0.58 -6.21
N SER A 79 0.51 0.16 -5.19
CA SER A 79 1.24 0.35 -3.92
C SER A 79 1.29 -0.94 -3.08
N GLY A 80 0.44 -1.92 -3.40
CA GLY A 80 0.26 -3.19 -2.69
C GLY A 80 0.97 -4.39 -3.33
N GLY A 81 2.03 -4.16 -4.11
CA GLY A 81 2.92 -5.24 -4.59
C GLY A 81 3.26 -6.24 -3.47
N PRO A 82 3.35 -7.54 -3.81
CA PRO A 82 2.61 -8.62 -3.17
C PRO A 82 2.64 -8.54 -1.65
N ARG A 83 1.70 -7.79 -1.06
CA ARG A 83 1.39 -7.93 0.36
C ARG A 83 0.34 -9.03 0.52
N PHE A 84 0.72 -10.24 0.09
CA PHE A 84 0.31 -11.43 0.79
C PHE A 84 0.74 -11.19 2.24
N GLN A 85 -0.20 -10.77 3.08
CA GLN A 85 -0.06 -10.82 4.52
C GLN A 85 -0.06 -12.32 4.90
N ALA A 86 1.02 -13.02 4.55
CA ALA A 86 1.46 -14.21 5.24
C ALA A 86 2.00 -13.74 6.60
N GLY A 87 1.09 -13.41 7.50
CA GLY A 87 1.45 -12.81 8.78
C GLY A 87 0.29 -12.19 9.55
N GLY A 88 -0.91 -12.75 9.47
CA GLY A 88 -1.84 -12.63 10.59
C GLY A 88 -1.40 -13.64 11.65
N PRO A 89 -1.15 -13.26 12.92
CA PRO A 89 -0.98 -14.25 13.96
C PRO A 89 -2.28 -15.04 14.07
N ALA A 90 -2.18 -16.35 13.81
CA ALA A 90 -3.21 -17.31 14.12
C ALA A 90 -3.42 -17.33 15.64
N THR A 91 -4.22 -16.41 16.16
CA THR A 91 -4.60 -16.38 17.58
C THR A 91 -6.08 -16.09 17.72
N VAL A 92 -6.91 -17.07 17.35
CA VAL A 92 -8.03 -17.53 18.19
C VAL A 92 -8.24 -19.02 17.94
N LEU A 93 -7.42 -19.87 18.56
CA LEU A 93 -7.74 -21.29 18.78
C LEU A 93 -7.89 -21.49 20.30
N PRO A 94 -9.00 -22.09 20.77
CA PRO A 94 -9.28 -22.24 22.20
C PRO A 94 -8.21 -23.06 22.93
N PRO A 95 -7.87 -22.72 24.19
CA PRO A 95 -6.71 -23.25 24.91
C PRO A 95 -7.02 -24.59 25.60
N ILE A 96 -7.34 -25.66 24.86
CA ILE A 96 -7.68 -26.95 25.49
C ILE A 96 -6.77 -28.14 25.14
N LEU A 97 -5.73 -27.98 24.33
CA LEU A 97 -4.83 -29.10 23.99
C LEU A 97 -3.33 -28.74 24.03
N ARG A 98 -2.94 -27.86 24.97
CA ARG A 98 -1.53 -27.46 25.17
C ARG A 98 -0.76 -28.34 26.16
N THR A 99 -1.30 -29.48 26.56
CA THR A 99 -0.72 -30.39 27.57
C THR A 99 -0.27 -31.76 27.05
N CYS A 100 -0.39 -32.08 25.75
CA CYS A 100 0.03 -33.41 25.26
C CYS A 100 1.43 -33.48 24.62
N PHE A 101 2.16 -32.38 24.42
CA PHE A 101 3.43 -32.42 23.67
C PHE A 101 4.70 -32.11 24.49
N ARG A 102 4.61 -32.03 25.82
CA ARG A 102 5.75 -31.78 26.71
C ARG A 102 6.18 -33.01 27.54
N GLN A 103 5.48 -34.13 27.42
CA GLN A 103 5.71 -35.34 28.23
C GLN A 103 6.00 -36.58 27.36
N CYS A 104 6.81 -36.45 26.30
CA CYS A 104 7.23 -37.60 25.48
C CYS A 104 8.65 -37.48 24.90
N SER A 105 9.56 -36.77 25.57
CA SER A 105 10.95 -36.56 25.09
C SER A 105 12.05 -37.06 26.06
N LEU A 106 11.68 -37.60 27.23
CA LEU A 106 12.67 -37.97 28.27
C LEU A 106 13.02 -39.47 28.34
N ALA A 107 12.40 -40.34 27.54
CA ALA A 107 12.61 -41.79 27.66
C ALA A 107 13.63 -42.40 26.67
N VAL A 108 14.04 -41.69 25.61
CA VAL A 108 14.81 -42.32 24.51
C VAL A 108 16.33 -42.15 24.65
N THR A 109 16.81 -41.14 25.37
CA THR A 109 18.26 -40.87 25.48
C THR A 109 18.98 -41.71 26.55
N ALA A 110 18.25 -42.33 27.48
CA ALA A 110 18.86 -43.08 28.59
C ALA A 110 19.37 -44.49 28.21
N LEU A 111 18.86 -45.10 27.14
CA LEU A 111 19.21 -46.48 26.78
C LEU A 111 20.48 -46.59 25.92
N VAL A 112 20.82 -45.55 25.12
CA VAL A 112 21.92 -45.63 24.14
C VAL A 112 23.31 -45.47 24.80
N VAL A 113 23.40 -44.84 25.96
CA VAL A 113 24.70 -44.56 26.61
C VAL A 113 25.25 -45.77 27.38
N ALA A 114 24.43 -46.79 27.68
CA ALA A 114 24.80 -47.87 28.60
C ALA A 114 25.45 -49.13 27.96
N LEU A 115 25.53 -49.26 26.62
CA LEU A 115 25.81 -50.58 26.01
C LEU A 115 27.07 -50.76 25.15
N THR A 116 27.91 -49.77 24.87
CA THR A 116 29.12 -50.05 24.05
C THR A 116 30.40 -49.33 24.46
N VAL A 117 30.48 -48.79 25.68
CA VAL A 117 31.77 -48.67 26.39
C VAL A 117 32.22 -50.08 26.82
N VAL A 118 32.67 -50.87 25.85
CA VAL A 118 33.51 -52.06 26.08
C VAL A 118 34.88 -51.76 25.47
N PRO A 119 35.94 -51.65 26.29
CA PRO A 119 37.24 -51.13 25.89
C PRO A 119 38.20 -52.20 25.33
N VAL A 120 39.01 -51.80 24.34
CA VAL A 120 40.47 -52.04 24.17
C VAL A 120 41.02 -53.46 24.45
N ARG A 121 41.63 -54.12 23.44
CA ARG A 121 43.07 -54.52 23.40
C ARG A 121 43.39 -55.59 22.34
N ILE A 122 44.52 -55.34 21.66
CA ILE A 122 45.42 -56.22 20.86
C ILE A 122 45.02 -56.40 19.39
#